data_AF-A0A1J3IP82-F1
#
_entry.id   AF-A0A1J3IP82-F1
#
_cell.length_a   1.000
_cell.length_b   1.000
_cell.length_c   1.000
_cell.angle_alpha   90.00
_cell.angle_beta   90.00
_cell.angle_gamma   90.00
#
_symmetry.space_group_name_H-M   'P 1'
#
loop_
_entity.id
_entity.type
_entity.pdbx_description
1 polymer ?
#
loop_
_entity_poly.entity_id
_entity_poly.type
_entity_poly.pdbx_seq_one_letter_code
_entity_poly.pdbx_strand_id
1 'polypeptide(L)'
;DQSKVKPTEQKTLRRLAQNREAARKSRLRKKAYVQQLENSRIRLAQLEEELKRVRQGRSVESGVSGDHTHLAAGNGVFSFELEYARWMEEHQKMINDLRAGVNSQLCDNDLRVLVDAVMRHYDEIFRLKGIGTKVDVFNMLSGMWNTPAERLFMWLGGFKSSELLKILGTHVDPLTDQQLIGICNLQQSSQQAEDALSQGMEALQQSLLETISSASMGPNSSANVADYMGHMAMAMVKLGNLENFLRQADLLRQQT
;
A
#
# COMPACT_ATOMS: atom_id res chain seq x y z
N ASP A 1 -26.10 31.20 -64.48
CA ASP A 1 -25.82 30.33 -63.33
C ASP A 1 -24.68 30.84 -62.46
N GLN A 2 -25.01 31.57 -61.40
CA GLN A 2 -24.12 31.79 -60.26
C GLN A 2 -24.94 31.64 -58.99
N SER A 3 -24.81 30.48 -58.33
CA SER A 3 -25.47 30.16 -57.08
C SER A 3 -24.80 30.91 -55.92
N LYS A 4 -25.46 31.97 -55.43
CA LYS A 4 -25.15 32.60 -54.15
C LYS A 4 -25.46 31.59 -53.04
N VAL A 5 -24.45 30.82 -52.61
CA VAL A 5 -24.50 30.00 -51.39
C VAL A 5 -24.94 30.88 -50.23
N LYS A 6 -26.02 30.49 -49.53
CA LYS A 6 -26.57 31.28 -48.43
C LYS A 6 -25.52 31.41 -47.31
N PRO A 7 -25.30 32.59 -46.70
CA PRO A 7 -24.25 32.83 -45.71
C PRO A 7 -24.24 31.83 -44.53
N THR A 8 -25.42 31.31 -44.18
CA THR A 8 -25.63 30.32 -43.12
C THR A 8 -25.03 28.96 -43.46
N GLU A 9 -25.14 28.50 -44.71
CA GLU A 9 -24.59 27.22 -45.16
C GLU A 9 -23.06 27.24 -45.19
N GLN A 10 -22.48 28.36 -45.64
CA GLN A 10 -21.02 28.56 -45.64
C GLN A 10 -20.44 28.57 -44.22
N LYS A 11 -21.17 29.14 -43.25
CA LYS A 11 -20.82 29.10 -41.81
C LYS A 11 -20.87 27.67 -41.26
N THR A 12 -21.88 26.89 -41.64
CA THR A 12 -22.02 25.48 -41.23
C THR A 12 -20.89 24.61 -41.79
N LEU A 13 -20.52 24.77 -43.06
CA LEU A 13 -19.41 24.04 -43.68
C LEU A 13 -18.07 24.34 -43.00
N ARG A 14 -17.80 25.61 -42.65
CA ARG A 14 -16.60 26.00 -41.90
C ARG A 14 -16.54 25.35 -40.52
N ARG A 15 -17.67 25.33 -39.79
CA ARG A 15 -17.76 24.67 -38.48
C ARG A 15 -17.49 23.17 -38.57
N LEU A 16 -18.03 22.50 -39.58
CA LEU A 16 -17.78 21.07 -39.82
C LEU A 16 -16.31 20.78 -40.12
N ALA A 17 -15.66 21.61 -40.95
CA ALA A 17 -14.23 21.47 -41.23
C ALA A 17 -13.37 21.66 -39.96
N GLN A 18 -13.66 22.69 -39.17
CA GLN A 18 -12.98 22.91 -37.88
C GLN A 18 -13.22 21.77 -36.89
N ASN A 19 -14.43 21.22 -36.80
CA ASN A 19 -14.73 20.08 -35.94
C ASN A 19 -13.97 18.82 -36.39
N ARG A 20 -13.88 18.55 -37.70
CA ARG A 20 -13.07 17.46 -38.26
C ARG A 20 -11.60 17.61 -37.90
N GLU A 21 -11.05 18.81 -38.02
CA GLU A 21 -9.66 19.09 -37.68
C GLU A 21 -9.41 18.97 -36.17
N ALA A 22 -10.31 19.49 -35.34
CA ALA A 22 -10.26 19.36 -33.90
C ALA A 22 -10.33 17.88 -33.45
N ALA A 23 -11.20 17.09 -34.08
CA ALA A 23 -11.31 15.65 -33.83
C ALA A 23 -10.02 14.91 -34.23
N ARG A 24 -9.42 15.24 -35.38
CA ARG A 24 -8.13 14.67 -35.82
C ARG A 24 -7.00 15.02 -34.84
N LYS A 25 -6.88 16.29 -34.45
CA LYS A 25 -5.90 16.76 -33.46
C LYS A 25 -6.10 16.08 -32.10
N SER A 26 -7.35 15.92 -31.66
CA SER A 26 -7.70 15.19 -30.43
C SER A 26 -7.26 13.71 -30.50
N ARG A 27 -7.58 13.01 -31.61
CA ARG A 27 -7.15 11.62 -31.82
C ARG A 27 -5.63 11.48 -31.82
N LEU A 28 -4.90 12.38 -32.47
CA LEU A 28 -3.44 12.37 -32.49
C LEU A 28 -2.85 12.57 -31.09
N ARG A 29 -3.36 13.53 -30.31
CA ARG A 29 -2.93 13.74 -28.92
C ARG A 29 -3.20 12.52 -28.04
N LYS A 30 -4.39 11.91 -28.15
CA LYS A 30 -4.72 10.67 -27.43
C LYS A 30 -3.78 9.52 -27.82
N LYS A 31 -3.48 9.37 -29.11
CA LYS A 31 -2.55 8.35 -29.60
C LYS A 31 -1.14 8.55 -29.04
N ALA A 32 -0.63 9.78 -29.04
CA ALA A 32 0.68 10.10 -28.46
C ALA A 32 0.71 9.85 -26.94
N TYR A 33 -0.35 10.21 -26.22
CA TYR A 33 -0.46 9.97 -24.78
C TYR A 33 -0.50 8.48 -24.44
N VAL A 34 -1.27 7.67 -25.17
CA VAL A 34 -1.29 6.20 -25.00
C VAL A 34 0.10 5.60 -25.23
N GLN A 35 0.80 6.03 -26.29
CA GLN A 35 2.17 5.57 -26.56
C GLN A 35 3.13 5.96 -25.43
N GLN A 36 2.98 7.16 -24.86
CA GLN A 36 3.76 7.58 -23.69
C GLN A 36 3.49 6.70 -22.46
N LEU A 37 2.22 6.34 -22.23
CA LEU A 37 1.83 5.44 -21.13
C LEU A 37 2.38 4.01 -21.33
N GLU A 38 2.39 3.51 -22.56
CA GLU A 38 3.00 2.21 -22.87
C GLU A 38 4.51 2.21 -22.61
N ASN A 39 5.19 3.28 -23.05
CA ASN A 39 6.62 3.46 -22.79
C ASN A 39 6.92 3.56 -21.29
N SER A 40 6.12 4.33 -20.53
CA SER A 40 6.31 4.45 -19.08
C SER A 40 6.04 3.13 -18.36
N ARG A 41 5.02 2.36 -18.78
CA ARG A 41 4.74 1.02 -18.23
C ARG A 41 5.92 0.07 -18.37
N ILE A 42 6.53 0.01 -19.55
CA ILE A 42 7.70 -0.84 -19.80
C ILE A 42 8.89 -0.41 -18.93
N ARG A 43 9.16 0.89 -18.85
CA ARG A 43 10.25 1.43 -18.03
C ARG A 43 10.05 1.15 -16.54
N LEU A 44 8.82 1.26 -16.04
CA LEU A 44 8.50 0.91 -14.65
C LEU A 44 8.74 -0.58 -14.37
N ALA A 45 8.33 -1.47 -15.28
CA ALA A 45 8.58 -2.90 -15.14
C ALA A 45 10.08 -3.24 -15.09
N GLN A 46 10.91 -2.56 -15.89
CA GLN A 46 12.37 -2.71 -15.87
C GLN A 46 12.97 -2.27 -14.53
N LEU A 47 12.58 -1.08 -14.04
CA LEU A 47 13.05 -0.56 -12.75
C LEU A 47 12.64 -1.46 -11.58
N GLU A 48 11.46 -2.07 -11.63
CA GLU A 48 11.04 -3.05 -10.62
C GLU A 48 11.89 -4.31 -10.63
N GLU A 49 12.27 -4.80 -11.80
CA GLU A 49 13.16 -5.95 -11.91
C GLU A 49 14.58 -5.64 -11.39
N GLU A 50 15.09 -4.45 -11.69
CA GLU A 50 16.37 -3.97 -11.14
C GLU A 50 16.33 -3.87 -9.62
N LEU A 51 15.25 -3.34 -9.03
CA LEU A 51 15.07 -3.31 -7.58
C LEU A 51 15.04 -4.71 -6.96
N LYS A 52 14.38 -5.68 -7.60
CA LYS A 52 14.41 -7.08 -7.16
C LYS A 52 15.83 -7.63 -7.14
N ARG A 53 16.59 -7.42 -8.21
CA ARG A 53 17.99 -7.88 -8.31
C ARG A 53 18.88 -7.25 -7.24
N VAL A 54 18.79 -5.95 -7.02
CA VAL A 54 19.60 -5.25 -5.99
C VAL A 54 19.27 -5.77 -4.58
N ARG A 55 17.99 -5.98 -4.27
CA ARG A 55 17.58 -6.49 -2.95
C ARG A 55 17.98 -7.95 -2.74
N GLN A 56 17.89 -8.79 -3.76
CA GLN A 56 18.37 -10.17 -3.70
C GLN A 56 19.90 -10.25 -3.56
N GLY A 57 20.65 -9.38 -4.25
CA GLY A 57 22.11 -9.29 -4.14
C GLY A 57 22.59 -8.80 -2.77
N ARG A 58 21.89 -7.84 -2.15
CA ARG A 58 22.21 -7.34 -0.80
C ARG A 58 22.07 -8.42 0.28
N SER A 59 21.20 -9.41 0.10
CA SER A 59 21.09 -10.57 1.00
C SER A 59 22.27 -11.56 0.88
N VAL A 60 23.05 -11.50 -0.20
CA VAL A 60 24.20 -12.40 -0.44
C VAL A 60 25.53 -11.74 -0.07
N GLU A 61 25.64 -10.41 -0.18
CA GLU A 61 26.89 -9.67 0.10
C GLU A 61 27.00 -9.08 1.52
N SER A 62 25.94 -9.11 2.33
CA SER A 62 26.01 -8.71 3.75
C SER A 62 26.59 -9.82 4.64
N GLY A 63 27.78 -10.30 4.27
CA GLY A 63 28.66 -11.16 5.06
C GLY A 63 29.75 -10.38 5.78
N VAL A 64 29.52 -9.11 6.11
CA VAL A 64 30.49 -8.27 6.84
C VAL A 64 29.85 -7.71 8.11
N SER A 65 30.12 -8.44 9.20
CA SER A 65 30.42 -7.97 10.56
C SER A 65 29.77 -6.67 11.03
N GLY A 66 28.80 -6.80 11.94
CA GLY A 66 28.31 -5.69 12.74
C GLY A 66 27.06 -6.05 13.54
N ASP A 67 27.24 -6.89 14.55
CA ASP A 67 26.42 -7.05 15.76
C ASP A 67 25.04 -6.34 15.75
N HIS A 68 24.05 -6.94 15.07
CA HIS A 68 22.65 -6.61 15.26
C HIS A 68 21.88 -7.90 15.45
N THR A 69 21.32 -8.01 16.65
CA THR A 69 20.53 -9.10 17.22
C THR A 69 19.79 -9.95 16.18
N HIS A 70 20.48 -10.97 15.68
CA HIS A 70 19.84 -12.10 15.01
C HIS A 70 19.00 -12.81 16.06
N LEU A 71 17.70 -12.51 16.11
CA LEU A 71 16.73 -13.43 16.69
C LEU A 71 16.69 -14.66 15.79
N ALA A 72 17.63 -15.56 16.04
CA ALA A 72 17.65 -16.91 15.50
C ALA A 72 16.45 -17.67 16.08
N ALA A 73 15.27 -17.47 15.47
CA ALA A 73 14.27 -18.52 15.44
C ALA A 73 14.83 -19.62 14.53
N GLY A 74 15.12 -20.79 15.10
CA GLY A 74 15.87 -21.85 14.45
C GLY A 74 15.38 -22.20 13.04
N ASN A 75 16.35 -22.41 12.14
CA ASN A 75 16.25 -23.00 10.81
C ASN A 75 15.82 -22.12 9.59
N GLY A 76 15.98 -20.81 9.65
CA GLY A 76 16.01 -19.98 8.43
C GLY A 76 16.05 -18.49 8.73
N VAL A 77 16.61 -17.68 7.82
CA VAL A 77 16.39 -16.23 7.85
C VAL A 77 14.90 -15.99 7.64
N PHE A 78 14.18 -15.46 8.64
CA PHE A 78 12.77 -15.12 8.49
C PHE A 78 12.62 -14.09 7.36
N SER A 79 12.06 -14.53 6.24
CA SER A 79 11.71 -13.66 5.12
C SER A 79 10.21 -13.47 5.11
N PHE A 80 9.75 -12.29 5.52
CA PHE A 80 8.33 -11.96 5.50
C PHE A 80 7.72 -12.12 4.11
N GLU A 81 8.45 -11.82 3.04
CA GLU A 81 7.96 -11.98 1.66
C GLU A 81 7.62 -13.45 1.34
N LEU A 82 8.45 -14.40 1.80
CA LEU A 82 8.21 -15.83 1.59
C LEU A 82 7.05 -16.34 2.45
N GLU A 83 6.99 -15.94 3.72
CA GLU A 83 5.92 -16.34 4.62
C GLU A 83 4.57 -15.72 4.20
N TYR A 84 4.57 -14.47 3.73
CA TYR A 84 3.38 -13.81 3.16
C TYR A 84 2.90 -14.52 1.90
N ALA A 85 3.80 -14.91 0.99
CA ALA A 85 3.43 -15.66 -0.21
C ALA A 85 2.76 -17.00 0.14
N ARG A 86 3.33 -17.75 1.09
CA ARG A 86 2.73 -19.01 1.58
C ARG A 86 1.37 -18.77 2.25
N TRP A 87 1.27 -17.73 3.06
CA TRP A 87 0.01 -17.34 3.71
C TRP A 87 -1.08 -17.00 2.68
N MET A 88 -0.72 -16.26 1.62
CA MET A 88 -1.62 -15.89 0.51
C MET A 88 -2.11 -17.11 -0.26
N GLU A 89 -1.25 -18.09 -0.54
CA GLU A 89 -1.62 -19.34 -1.22
C GLU A 89 -2.68 -20.10 -0.43
N GLU A 90 -2.46 -20.30 0.88
CA GLU A 90 -3.43 -20.99 1.73
C GLU A 90 -4.72 -20.15 1.92
N HIS A 91 -4.60 -18.82 2.05
CA HIS A 91 -5.75 -17.93 2.12
C HIS A 91 -6.62 -18.08 0.86
N GLN A 92 -6.01 -18.10 -0.32
CA GLN A 92 -6.74 -18.24 -1.58
C GLN A 92 -7.47 -19.59 -1.68
N LYS A 93 -6.85 -20.67 -1.18
CA LYS A 93 -7.48 -21.99 -1.10
C LYS A 93 -8.69 -21.97 -0.16
N MET A 94 -8.53 -21.45 1.06
CA MET A 94 -9.64 -21.36 2.02
C MET A 94 -10.81 -20.50 1.50
N ILE A 95 -10.53 -19.39 0.82
CA ILE A 95 -11.56 -18.56 0.18
C ILE A 95 -12.27 -19.31 -0.95
N ASN A 96 -11.55 -20.14 -1.72
CA ASN A 96 -12.16 -20.97 -2.76
C ASN A 96 -13.05 -22.06 -2.15
N ASP A 97 -12.62 -22.68 -1.06
CA ASP A 97 -13.42 -23.67 -0.32
C ASP A 97 -14.68 -23.04 0.26
N LEU A 98 -14.59 -21.84 0.84
CA LEU A 98 -15.74 -21.08 1.33
C LEU A 98 -16.72 -20.74 0.19
N ARG A 99 -16.23 -20.26 -0.96
CA ARG A 99 -17.06 -20.00 -2.14
C ARG A 99 -17.73 -21.28 -2.65
N ALA A 100 -17.01 -22.38 -2.72
CA ALA A 100 -17.56 -23.68 -3.12
C ALA A 100 -18.65 -24.13 -2.14
N GLY A 101 -18.40 -23.99 -0.84
CA GLY A 101 -19.35 -24.28 0.23
C GLY A 101 -20.65 -23.50 0.08
N VAL A 102 -20.56 -22.18 -0.11
CA VAL A 102 -21.72 -21.30 -0.35
C VAL A 102 -22.46 -21.70 -1.62
N ASN A 103 -21.75 -21.93 -2.73
CA ASN A 103 -22.36 -22.30 -4.02
C ASN A 103 -23.04 -23.68 -3.99
N SER A 104 -22.52 -24.60 -3.17
CA SER A 104 -23.09 -25.93 -2.97
C SER A 104 -24.21 -25.96 -1.91
N GLN A 105 -24.53 -24.82 -1.30
CA GLN A 105 -25.53 -24.68 -0.23
C GLN A 105 -25.25 -25.62 0.96
N LEU A 106 -24.00 -25.62 1.43
CA LEU A 106 -23.67 -26.28 2.69
C LEU A 106 -24.53 -25.73 3.83
N CYS A 107 -24.77 -26.57 4.84
CA CYS A 107 -25.52 -26.14 6.00
C CYS A 107 -24.75 -25.08 6.81
N ASP A 108 -25.47 -24.26 7.57
CA ASP A 108 -24.89 -23.14 8.34
C ASP A 108 -23.78 -23.59 9.30
N ASN A 109 -23.87 -24.82 9.85
CA ASN A 109 -22.85 -25.35 10.74
C ASN A 109 -21.53 -25.60 10.00
N ASP A 110 -21.58 -26.18 8.80
CA ASP A 110 -20.39 -26.44 7.99
C ASP A 110 -19.79 -25.13 7.45
N LEU A 111 -20.65 -24.18 7.03
CA LEU A 111 -20.21 -22.85 6.64
C LEU A 111 -19.53 -22.11 7.80
N ARG A 112 -20.06 -22.21 9.02
CA ARG A 112 -19.44 -21.61 10.21
C ARG A 112 -18.05 -22.16 10.46
N VAL A 113 -17.84 -23.48 10.32
CA VAL A 113 -16.50 -24.09 10.46
C VAL A 113 -15.52 -23.51 9.44
N LEU A 114 -15.93 -23.31 8.19
CA LEU A 114 -15.09 -22.69 7.16
C LEU A 114 -14.79 -21.23 7.47
N VAL A 115 -15.78 -20.46 7.90
CA VAL A 115 -15.60 -19.06 8.30
C VAL A 115 -14.65 -18.96 9.50
N ASP A 116 -14.82 -19.78 10.53
CA ASP A 116 -13.95 -19.80 11.72
C ASP A 116 -12.51 -20.20 11.37
N ALA A 117 -12.33 -21.07 10.37
CA ALA A 117 -11.00 -21.42 9.85
C ALA A 117 -10.36 -20.23 9.12
N VAL A 118 -11.11 -19.54 8.25
CA VAL A 118 -10.65 -18.34 7.53
C VAL A 118 -10.29 -17.23 8.52
N MET A 119 -11.11 -16.99 9.55
CA MET A 119 -10.86 -15.96 10.56
C MET A 119 -9.58 -16.25 11.36
N ARG A 120 -9.36 -17.49 11.80
CA ARG A 120 -8.11 -17.87 12.48
C ARG A 120 -6.89 -17.75 11.56
N HIS A 121 -7.03 -18.10 10.28
CA HIS A 121 -5.97 -17.89 9.29
C HIS A 121 -5.71 -16.41 9.04
N TYR A 122 -6.74 -15.57 9.11
CA TYR A 122 -6.60 -14.13 9.01
C TYR A 122 -5.79 -13.55 10.18
N ASP A 123 -6.04 -13.98 11.42
CA ASP A 123 -5.24 -13.56 12.59
C ASP A 123 -3.74 -13.87 12.44
N GLU A 124 -3.41 -14.95 11.74
CA GLU A 124 -2.02 -15.37 11.53
C GLU A 124 -1.21 -14.33 10.73
N ILE A 125 -1.84 -13.55 9.83
CA ILE A 125 -1.11 -12.52 9.08
C ILE A 125 -0.58 -11.42 10.01
N PHE A 126 -1.35 -11.04 11.04
CA PHE A 126 -0.92 -10.04 12.01
C PHE A 126 0.19 -10.56 12.91
N ARG A 127 0.19 -11.87 13.21
CA ARG A 127 1.32 -12.52 13.90
C ARG A 127 2.59 -12.46 13.05
N LEU A 128 2.51 -12.81 11.76
CA LEU A 128 3.63 -12.75 10.82
C LEU A 128 4.15 -11.32 10.66
N LYS A 129 3.25 -10.34 10.53
CA LYS A 129 3.61 -8.92 10.45
C LYS A 129 4.25 -8.41 11.74
N GLY A 130 3.77 -8.86 12.89
CA GLY A 130 4.38 -8.54 14.18
C GLY A 130 5.83 -9.02 14.29
N ILE A 131 6.13 -10.20 13.73
CA ILE A 131 7.51 -10.70 13.63
C ILE A 131 8.30 -9.88 12.60
N GLY A 132 7.73 -9.67 11.40
CA GLY A 132 8.38 -8.91 10.33
C GLY A 132 8.74 -7.48 10.71
N THR A 133 7.85 -6.77 11.41
CA THR A 133 8.11 -5.41 11.92
C THR A 133 9.29 -5.38 12.89
N LYS A 134 9.44 -6.39 13.76
CA LYS A 134 10.56 -6.47 14.71
C LYS A 134 11.89 -6.78 14.04
N VAL A 135 11.86 -7.54 12.94
CA VAL A 135 13.06 -7.89 12.17
C VAL A 135 13.48 -6.72 11.29
N ASP A 136 12.55 -6.14 10.52
CA ASP A 136 12.79 -5.01 9.64
C ASP A 136 11.49 -4.22 9.37
N VAL A 137 11.28 -3.16 10.14
CA VAL A 137 10.16 -2.21 10.01
C VAL A 137 10.10 -1.55 8.63
N PHE A 138 11.26 -1.30 7.99
CA PHE A 138 11.31 -0.66 6.68
C PHE A 138 10.92 -1.63 5.58
N ASN A 139 11.27 -2.91 5.72
CA ASN A 139 10.76 -3.94 4.83
C ASN A 139 9.23 -4.10 4.94
N MET A 140 8.63 -3.82 6.10
CA MET A 140 7.16 -3.83 6.22
C MET A 140 6.51 -2.65 5.49
N LEU A 141 7.12 -1.46 5.56
CA LEU A 141 6.59 -0.27 4.89
C LEU A 141 6.88 -0.21 3.39
N SER A 142 8.02 -0.77 2.96
CA SER A 142 8.58 -0.56 1.60
C SER A 142 9.12 -1.84 0.95
N GLY A 143 8.82 -3.00 1.52
CA GLY A 143 9.18 -4.32 0.98
C GLY A 143 8.43 -4.68 -0.30
N MET A 144 8.79 -5.80 -0.91
CA MET A 144 8.20 -6.29 -2.15
C MET A 144 7.11 -7.35 -1.91
N TRP A 145 6.67 -7.52 -0.66
CA TRP A 145 5.64 -8.46 -0.27
C TRP A 145 4.25 -8.11 -0.85
N ASN A 146 4.07 -6.90 -1.35
CA ASN A 146 2.87 -6.45 -2.05
C ASN A 146 3.13 -6.19 -3.55
N THR A 147 2.06 -6.32 -4.31
CA THR A 147 2.04 -5.95 -5.72
C THR A 147 2.15 -4.43 -5.88
N PRO A 148 2.68 -3.93 -7.02
CA PRO A 148 2.74 -2.49 -7.28
C PRO A 148 1.38 -1.80 -7.21
N ALA A 149 0.30 -2.50 -7.59
CA ALA A 149 -1.06 -1.98 -7.51
C ALA A 149 -1.52 -1.81 -6.06
N GLU A 150 -1.27 -2.80 -5.19
CA GLU A 150 -1.63 -2.74 -3.77
C GLU A 150 -0.91 -1.62 -3.02
N ARG A 151 0.34 -1.31 -3.40
CA ARG A 151 1.11 -0.21 -2.77
C ARG A 151 0.40 1.14 -2.85
N LEU A 152 -0.38 1.38 -3.89
CA LEU A 152 -1.12 2.64 -4.06
C LEU A 152 -2.23 2.81 -3.03
N PHE A 153 -2.71 1.71 -2.44
CA PHE A 153 -3.77 1.68 -1.44
C PHE A 153 -3.25 1.40 -0.03
N MET A 154 -1.92 1.34 0.15
CA MET A 154 -1.33 1.12 1.46
C MET A 154 -1.28 2.39 2.31
N TRP A 155 -1.54 2.18 3.59
CA TRP A 155 -1.47 3.10 4.70
C TRP A 155 -0.90 2.32 5.91
N LEU A 156 0.24 2.77 6.43
CA LEU A 156 0.94 2.13 7.56
C LEU A 156 0.99 0.59 7.46
N GLY A 157 1.51 0.07 6.34
CA GLY A 157 1.68 -1.37 6.14
C GLY A 157 0.43 -2.14 5.70
N GLY A 158 -0.64 -1.49 5.24
CA GLY A 158 -1.69 -2.11 4.41
C GLY A 158 -2.96 -1.27 4.31
N PHE A 159 -4.15 -1.84 4.20
CA PHE A 159 -5.35 -1.05 3.87
C PHE A 159 -5.85 -0.18 5.05
N LYS A 160 -6.67 0.84 4.75
CA LYS A 160 -7.48 1.56 5.73
C LYS A 160 -8.80 0.82 5.96
N SER A 161 -9.09 0.47 7.22
CA SER A 161 -10.32 -0.24 7.59
C SER A 161 -11.57 0.58 7.25
N SER A 162 -11.52 1.90 7.43
CA SER A 162 -12.62 2.81 7.10
C SER A 162 -13.04 2.73 5.61
N GLU A 163 -12.07 2.67 4.70
CA GLU A 163 -12.31 2.56 3.26
C GLU A 163 -12.82 1.16 2.88
N LEU A 164 -12.33 0.11 3.55
CA LEU A 164 -12.84 -1.24 3.34
C LEU A 164 -14.31 -1.36 3.76
N LEU A 165 -14.66 -0.84 4.94
CA LEU A 165 -16.03 -0.84 5.47
C LEU A 165 -16.99 -0.07 4.57
N LYS A 166 -16.53 1.04 3.98
CA LYS A 166 -17.28 1.83 3.01
C LYS A 166 -17.67 1.02 1.77
N ILE A 167 -16.77 0.17 1.29
CA ILE A 167 -17.00 -0.71 0.14
C ILE A 167 -17.96 -1.85 0.53
N LEU A 168 -17.70 -2.50 1.67
CA LEU A 168 -18.49 -3.63 2.17
C LEU A 168 -19.97 -3.29 2.34
N GLY A 169 -20.27 -2.11 2.89
CA GLY A 169 -21.66 -1.67 3.09
C GLY A 169 -22.50 -1.61 1.81
N THR A 170 -21.87 -1.56 0.63
CA THR A 170 -22.56 -1.53 -0.67
C THR A 170 -22.71 -2.90 -1.32
N HIS A 171 -22.10 -3.94 -0.76
CA HIS A 171 -21.99 -5.27 -1.38
C HIS A 171 -22.58 -6.40 -0.54
N VAL A 172 -22.94 -6.14 0.72
CA VAL A 172 -23.51 -7.12 1.64
C VAL A 172 -24.98 -6.78 1.83
N ASP A 173 -25.86 -7.40 1.03
CA ASP A 173 -27.32 -7.35 1.20
C ASP A 173 -27.85 -8.77 1.45
N PRO A 174 -28.83 -8.98 2.37
CA PRO A 174 -29.52 -7.98 3.19
C PRO A 174 -28.87 -7.79 4.57
N LEU A 175 -28.64 -6.51 4.96
CA LEU A 175 -28.27 -6.12 6.32
C LEU A 175 -29.47 -5.51 7.06
N THR A 176 -29.57 -5.76 8.35
CA THR A 176 -30.56 -5.09 9.22
C THR A 176 -30.14 -3.65 9.51
N ASP A 177 -31.10 -2.78 9.85
CA ASP A 177 -30.83 -1.39 10.24
C ASP A 177 -29.81 -1.29 11.39
N GLN A 178 -29.89 -2.21 12.36
CA GLN A 178 -28.96 -2.26 13.48
C GLN A 178 -27.53 -2.61 13.01
N GLN A 179 -27.38 -3.55 12.08
CA GLN A 179 -26.08 -3.88 11.49
C GLN A 179 -25.52 -2.72 10.66
N LEU A 180 -26.38 -2.02 9.92
CA LEU A 180 -25.96 -0.85 9.14
C LEU A 180 -25.44 0.27 10.05
N ILE A 181 -26.16 0.58 11.14
CA ILE A 181 -25.70 1.53 12.16
C ILE A 181 -24.38 1.06 12.78
N GLY A 182 -24.25 -0.23 13.07
CA GLY A 182 -23.01 -0.84 13.58
C GLY A 182 -21.81 -0.62 12.66
N ILE A 183 -21.98 -0.89 11.36
CA ILE A 183 -20.95 -0.68 10.34
C ILE A 183 -20.58 0.81 10.22
N CYS A 184 -21.56 1.72 10.21
CA CYS A 184 -21.33 3.16 10.17
C CYS A 184 -20.53 3.65 11.40
N ASN A 185 -20.86 3.17 12.60
CA ASN A 185 -20.14 3.51 13.83
C ASN A 185 -18.71 2.96 13.81
N LEU A 186 -18.53 1.72 13.37
CA LEU A 186 -17.21 1.10 13.24
C LEU A 186 -16.35 1.84 12.21
N GLN A 187 -16.93 2.24 11.08
CA GLN A 187 -16.27 3.03 10.06
C GLN A 187 -15.81 4.39 10.63
N GLN A 188 -16.69 5.11 11.32
CA GLN A 188 -16.37 6.40 11.92
C GLN A 188 -15.26 6.27 12.97
N SER A 189 -15.35 5.29 13.86
CA SER A 189 -14.33 5.03 14.88
C SER A 189 -12.98 4.65 14.24
N SER A 190 -13.01 3.83 13.19
CA SER A 190 -11.80 3.44 12.45
C SER A 190 -11.13 4.66 11.81
N GLN A 191 -11.91 5.50 11.14
CA GLN A 191 -11.41 6.73 10.52
C GLN A 191 -10.73 7.66 11.54
N GLN A 192 -11.32 7.83 12.73
CA GLN A 192 -10.72 8.66 13.78
C GLN A 192 -9.37 8.10 14.26
N ALA A 193 -9.28 6.79 14.46
CA ALA A 193 -8.02 6.13 14.83
C ALA A 193 -6.98 6.24 13.71
N GLU A 194 -7.39 6.08 12.45
CA GLU A 194 -6.53 6.25 11.27
C GLU A 194 -6.00 7.69 11.15
N ASP A 195 -6.84 8.69 11.38
CA ASP A 195 -6.45 10.10 11.34
C ASP A 195 -5.46 10.43 12.46
N ALA A 196 -5.70 9.94 13.67
CA ALA A 196 -4.79 10.12 14.81
C ALA A 196 -3.42 9.46 14.55
N LEU A 197 -3.40 8.24 14.02
CA LEU A 197 -2.17 7.54 13.65
C LEU A 197 -1.42 8.25 12.51
N SER A 198 -2.14 8.78 11.53
CA SER A 198 -1.54 9.54 10.41
C SER A 198 -0.89 10.82 10.92
N GLN A 199 -1.57 11.60 11.76
CA GLN A 199 -1.02 12.80 12.38
C GLN A 199 0.21 12.50 13.24
N GLY A 200 0.17 11.41 14.02
CA GLY A 200 1.32 10.97 14.81
C GLY A 200 2.53 10.58 13.95
N MET A 201 2.29 9.92 12.82
CA MET A 201 3.33 9.57 11.85
C MET A 201 3.94 10.82 11.19
N GLU A 202 3.11 11.79 10.80
CA GLU A 202 3.56 13.07 10.24
C GLU A 202 4.44 13.83 11.26
N ALA A 203 4.00 13.90 12.52
CA ALA A 203 4.79 14.52 13.59
C ALA A 203 6.13 13.80 13.82
N LEU A 204 6.15 12.46 13.75
CA LEU A 204 7.37 11.68 13.83
C LEU A 204 8.32 12.02 12.66
N GLN A 205 7.81 12.04 11.43
CA GLN A 205 8.59 12.38 10.24
C GLN A 205 9.17 13.79 10.31
N GLN A 206 8.37 14.77 10.76
CA GLN A 206 8.83 16.14 10.95
C GLN A 206 9.92 16.23 12.03
N SER A 207 9.74 15.54 13.15
CA SER A 207 10.74 15.48 14.23
C SER A 207 12.04 14.82 13.79
N LEU A 208 11.98 13.81 12.93
CA LEU A 208 13.15 13.17 12.31
C LEU A 208 13.87 14.15 11.38
N LEU A 209 13.12 14.84 10.52
CA LEU A 209 13.66 15.82 9.58
C LEU A 209 14.41 16.94 10.30
N GLU A 210 13.86 17.47 11.39
CA GLU A 210 14.50 18.52 12.21
C GLU A 210 15.80 18.02 12.85
N THR A 211 15.83 16.76 13.30
CA THR A 211 17.02 16.14 13.92
C THR A 211 18.14 15.96 12.89
N ILE A 212 17.80 15.57 11.66
CA ILE A 212 18.79 15.35 10.60
C ILE A 212 19.27 16.69 10.04
N SER A 213 18.37 17.67 9.88
CA SER A 213 18.71 18.98 9.32
C SER A 213 19.59 19.80 10.27
N SER A 214 19.41 19.66 11.58
CA SER A 214 20.28 20.29 12.60
C SER A 214 21.71 19.74 12.59
N ALA A 215 21.90 18.48 12.18
CA ALA A 215 23.23 17.89 11.97
C ALA A 215 23.99 18.47 10.77
N SER A 216 23.30 19.18 9.86
CA SER A 216 23.84 19.67 8.58
C SER A 216 24.32 21.13 8.59
N MET A 217 24.36 21.81 9.74
CA MET A 217 24.62 23.25 9.81
C MET A 217 26.12 23.61 9.90
N GLY A 218 26.69 24.05 8.75
CA GLY A 218 27.81 25.01 8.67
C GLY A 218 29.00 24.65 7.76
N PRO A 219 29.39 25.50 6.77
CA PRO A 219 30.63 25.31 5.98
C PRO A 219 31.92 25.61 6.76
N ASN A 220 31.81 26.19 7.96
CA ASN A 220 32.94 26.71 8.75
C ASN A 220 33.06 26.11 10.16
N SER A 221 32.22 25.13 10.53
CA SER A 221 32.48 24.32 11.72
C SER A 221 33.29 23.11 11.26
N SER A 222 34.40 22.81 11.94
CA SER A 222 34.94 21.46 11.90
C SER A 222 33.85 20.58 12.51
N ALA A 223 32.93 20.06 11.66
CA ALA A 223 31.79 19.27 12.09
C ALA A 223 32.32 18.14 12.98
N ASN A 224 32.11 18.29 14.29
CA ASN A 224 32.66 17.38 15.25
C ASN A 224 31.94 16.05 15.00
N VAL A 225 32.68 15.00 14.67
CA VAL A 225 32.11 13.68 14.39
C VAL A 225 31.18 13.24 15.52
N ALA A 226 31.50 13.65 16.76
CA ALA A 226 30.67 13.46 17.94
C ALA A 226 29.26 14.10 17.83
N ASP A 227 29.14 15.30 17.27
CA ASP A 227 27.85 15.99 17.13
C ASP A 227 26.98 15.31 16.07
N TYR A 228 27.55 14.93 14.92
CA TYR A 228 26.84 14.16 13.91
C TYR A 228 26.36 12.81 14.44
N MET A 229 27.24 12.08 15.14
CA MET A 229 26.90 10.81 15.78
C MET A 229 25.78 10.98 16.82
N GLY A 230 25.78 12.07 17.59
CA GLY A 230 24.72 12.40 18.54
C GLY A 230 23.36 12.60 17.86
N HIS A 231 23.31 13.40 16.79
CA HIS A 231 22.08 13.60 16.02
C HIS A 231 21.59 12.32 15.34
N MET A 232 22.51 11.51 14.79
CA MET A 232 22.16 10.22 14.19
C MET A 232 21.60 9.24 15.24
N ALA A 233 22.19 9.18 16.44
CA ALA A 233 21.66 8.38 17.54
C ALA A 233 20.25 8.83 17.95
N MET A 234 20.00 10.13 18.04
CA MET A 234 18.66 10.67 18.30
C MET A 234 17.67 10.32 17.19
N ALA A 235 18.07 10.39 15.93
CA ALA A 235 17.24 10.00 14.80
C ALA A 235 16.91 8.50 14.83
N MET A 236 17.88 7.64 15.17
CA MET A 236 17.66 6.20 15.33
C MET A 236 16.68 5.87 16.45
N VAL A 237 16.77 6.56 17.60
CA VAL A 237 15.80 6.40 18.70
C VAL A 237 14.40 6.78 18.24
N LYS A 238 14.25 7.89 17.51
CA LYS A 238 12.96 8.31 16.94
C LYS A 238 12.43 7.29 15.92
N LEU A 239 13.28 6.73 15.05
CA LEU A 239 12.90 5.68 14.11
C LEU A 239 12.36 4.42 14.81
N GLY A 240 12.81 4.13 16.04
CA GLY A 240 12.23 3.06 16.86
C GLY A 240 10.72 3.20 17.11
N ASN A 241 10.16 4.41 17.02
CA ASN A 241 8.71 4.62 17.13
C ASN A 241 7.92 4.10 15.92
N LEU A 242 8.56 3.85 14.77
CA LEU A 242 7.88 3.33 13.58
C LEU A 242 7.24 1.96 13.83
N GLU A 243 7.91 1.10 14.59
CA GLU A 243 7.36 -0.21 14.99
C GLU A 243 6.02 -0.02 15.73
N ASN A 244 5.94 0.96 16.63
CA ASN A 244 4.74 1.21 17.39
C ASN A 244 3.58 1.70 16.52
N PHE A 245 3.84 2.55 15.52
CA PHE A 245 2.81 3.00 14.58
C PHE A 245 2.30 1.86 13.71
N LEU A 246 3.19 1.03 13.16
CA LEU A 246 2.80 -0.15 12.39
C LEU A 246 1.98 -1.13 13.22
N ARG A 247 2.42 -1.41 14.45
CA ARG A 247 1.70 -2.29 15.36
C ARG A 247 0.30 -1.77 15.69
N GLN A 248 0.15 -0.47 15.94
CA GLN A 248 -1.16 0.13 16.22
C GLN A 248 -2.08 0.09 14.99
N ALA A 249 -1.55 0.34 13.80
CA ALA A 249 -2.31 0.23 12.55
C ALA A 249 -2.72 -1.23 12.25
N ASP A 250 -1.89 -2.21 12.60
CA ASP A 250 -2.23 -3.63 12.51
C ASP A 250 -3.30 -4.05 13.52
N LEU A 251 -3.20 -3.59 14.76
CA LEU A 251 -4.22 -3.85 15.79
C LEU A 251 -5.58 -3.26 15.39
N LEU A 252 -5.58 -2.03 14.85
CA LEU A 252 -6.81 -1.42 14.34
C LEU A 252 -7.46 -2.31 13.27
N ARG A 253 -6.66 -2.78 12.30
CA ARG A 253 -7.13 -3.67 11.24
C ARG A 253 -7.61 -5.03 11.75
N GLN A 254 -6.98 -5.57 12.78
CA GLN A 254 -7.39 -6.84 13.36
C GLN A 254 -8.72 -6.72 14.13
N GLN A 255 -9.00 -5.55 14.70
CA GLN A 255 -10.21 -5.29 15.49
C GLN A 255 -11.44 -4.93 14.64
N THR A 256 -11.21 -4.48 13.40
CA THR A 256 -12.26 -4.09 12.43
C THR A 256 -12.60 -5.21 11.47
#